data_AF-A0A5C5XML9-F1
#
_entry.id   AF-A0A5C5XML9-F1
#
_cell.length_a   1.000
_cell.length_b   1.000
_cell.length_c   1.000
_cell.angle_alpha   90.00
_cell.angle_beta   90.00
_cell.angle_gamma   90.00
#
_symmetry.space_group_name_H-M   'P 1'
#
loop_
_entity.id
_entity.type
_entity.pdbx_description
1 polymer ?
#
loop_
_entity_poly.entity_id
_entity_poly.type
_entity_poly.pdbx_seq_one_letter_code
_entity_poly.pdbx_strand_id
1 'polypeptide(L)'
;MSKLYDAVHGVLAKGPRTTEQIVAECRRPGLPFRPETIELFLELSKEIEQRDGNWQLPGQHRADAISEAIDKAFADGKTYVPIDQIGKHLDEDQAVTDDDIGEVCEERGKYQIKGKFIVRRTN
;
A
#
# COMPACT_ATOMS: atom_id res chain seq x y z
N MET A 1 6.14 -6.29 21.67
CA MET A 1 4.86 -6.18 20.96
C MET A 1 4.12 -7.50 21.04
N SER A 2 2.79 -7.51 20.87
CA SER A 2 1.96 -8.73 20.95
C SER A 2 2.13 -9.58 19.71
N LYS A 3 2.18 -10.92 19.83
CA LYS A 3 2.23 -11.84 18.67
C LYS A 3 1.05 -11.65 17.70
N LEU A 4 -0.09 -11.18 18.21
CA LEU A 4 -1.26 -10.86 17.38
C LEU A 4 -1.03 -9.61 16.52
N TYR A 5 -0.41 -8.58 17.11
CA TYR A 5 -0.04 -7.36 16.42
C TYR A 5 0.90 -7.67 15.24
N ASP A 6 1.99 -8.38 15.52
CA ASP A 6 2.99 -8.71 14.49
C ASP A 6 2.40 -9.56 13.36
N ALA A 7 1.46 -10.47 13.70
CA ALA A 7 0.79 -11.31 12.70
C ALA A 7 -0.16 -10.51 11.82
N VAL A 8 -1.04 -9.68 12.41
CA VAL A 8 -2.02 -8.90 11.65
C VAL A 8 -1.32 -7.84 10.80
N HIS A 9 -0.40 -7.07 11.37
CA HIS A 9 0.38 -6.07 10.64
C HIS A 9 1.24 -6.71 9.55
N GLY A 10 1.81 -7.90 9.78
CA GLY A 10 2.56 -8.63 8.77
C GLY A 10 1.71 -9.13 7.59
N VAL A 11 0.43 -9.45 7.82
CA VAL A 11 -0.51 -9.78 6.74
C VAL A 11 -0.88 -8.53 5.96
N LEU A 12 -1.25 -7.46 6.67
CA LEU A 12 -1.65 -6.19 6.07
C LEU A 12 -0.50 -5.49 5.34
N ALA A 13 0.75 -5.67 5.74
CA ALA A 13 1.93 -5.17 5.02
C ALA A 13 2.03 -5.70 3.58
N LYS A 14 1.33 -6.80 3.25
CA LYS A 14 1.26 -7.36 1.88
C LYS A 14 0.12 -6.75 1.04
N GLY A 15 -0.66 -5.86 1.60
CA GLY A 15 -1.74 -5.11 0.94
C GLY A 15 -3.09 -5.29 1.63
N PRO A 16 -4.13 -4.60 1.12
CA PRO A 16 -5.49 -4.68 1.65
C PRO A 16 -6.05 -6.11 1.63
N ARG A 17 -6.79 -6.50 2.68
CA ARG A 17 -7.36 -7.84 2.84
C ARG A 17 -8.70 -7.83 3.54
N THR A 18 -9.56 -8.80 3.22
CA THR A 18 -10.80 -9.01 3.99
C THR A 18 -10.50 -9.65 5.36
N THR A 19 -11.45 -9.55 6.29
CA THR A 19 -11.36 -10.21 7.60
C THR A 19 -11.07 -11.70 7.45
N GLU A 20 -11.76 -12.41 6.56
CA GLU A 20 -11.59 -13.86 6.34
C GLU A 20 -10.18 -14.19 5.84
N GLN A 21 -9.63 -13.37 4.95
CA GLN A 21 -8.27 -13.53 4.44
C GLN A 21 -7.24 -13.32 5.56
N ILE A 22 -7.43 -12.31 6.40
CA ILE A 22 -6.54 -12.05 7.55
C ILE A 22 -6.58 -13.21 8.54
N VAL A 23 -7.77 -13.70 8.88
CA VAL A 23 -7.94 -14.87 9.75
C VAL A 23 -7.26 -16.11 9.16
N ALA A 24 -7.43 -16.37 7.86
CA ALA A 24 -6.82 -17.50 7.20
C ALA A 24 -5.28 -17.40 7.16
N GLU A 25 -4.72 -16.22 6.85
CA GLU A 25 -3.28 -16.00 6.82
C GLU A 25 -2.64 -16.02 8.21
N CYS A 26 -3.32 -15.49 9.24
CA CYS A 26 -2.84 -15.57 10.63
C CYS A 26 -2.81 -17.01 11.16
N ARG A 27 -3.69 -17.90 10.66
CA ARG A 27 -3.75 -19.32 11.04
C ARG A 27 -2.69 -20.19 10.34
N ARG A 28 -2.26 -19.85 9.12
CA ARG A 28 -1.23 -20.60 8.37
C ARG A 28 0.06 -20.89 9.15
N PRO A 29 0.65 -19.95 9.91
CA PRO A 29 1.83 -20.22 10.73
C PRO A 29 1.54 -21.02 12.01
N GLY A 30 0.31 -21.52 12.21
CA GLY A 30 -0.08 -22.29 13.40
C GLY A 30 -0.37 -21.44 14.64
N LEU A 31 -0.62 -20.14 14.46
CA LEU A 31 -0.93 -19.24 15.57
C LEU A 31 -2.37 -19.50 16.06
N PRO A 32 -2.58 -19.76 17.38
CA PRO A 32 -3.87 -20.18 17.93
C PRO A 32 -4.81 -18.98 18.19
N PHE A 33 -4.85 -18.00 17.28
CA PHE A 33 -5.75 -16.87 17.41
C PHE A 33 -7.16 -17.27 17.00
N ARG A 34 -8.13 -16.95 17.87
CA ARG A 34 -9.54 -17.11 17.53
C ARG A 34 -9.96 -16.01 16.54
N PRO A 35 -10.83 -16.27 15.56
CA PRO A 35 -11.28 -15.27 14.60
C PRO A 35 -11.80 -14.01 15.29
N GLU A 36 -12.58 -14.18 16.35
CA GLU A 36 -13.18 -13.09 17.12
C GLU A 36 -12.11 -12.21 17.78
N THR A 37 -10.94 -12.77 18.11
CA THR A 37 -9.81 -12.00 18.65
C THR A 37 -9.11 -11.18 17.58
N ILE A 38 -9.06 -11.67 16.34
CA ILE A 38 -8.51 -10.95 15.19
C ILE A 38 -9.48 -9.83 14.81
N GLU A 39 -10.78 -10.13 14.72
CA GLU A 39 -11.84 -9.16 14.45
C GLU A 39 -11.84 -8.01 15.46
N LEU A 40 -11.86 -8.34 16.76
CA LEU A 40 -11.81 -7.34 17.82
C LEU A 40 -10.52 -6.51 17.76
N PHE A 41 -9.39 -7.11 17.38
CA PHE A 41 -8.14 -6.37 17.21
C PHE A 41 -8.22 -5.38 16.03
N LEU A 42 -8.78 -5.80 14.89
CA LEU A 42 -8.96 -4.93 13.72
C LEU A 42 -9.87 -3.75 14.05
N GLU A 43 -10.99 -3.99 14.74
CA GLU A 43 -11.94 -2.93 15.13
C GLU A 43 -11.37 -1.95 16.16
N LEU A 44 -10.54 -2.41 17.09
CA LEU A 44 -9.97 -1.56 18.15
C LEU A 44 -8.66 -0.87 17.75
N SER A 45 -8.02 -1.32 16.66
CA SER A 45 -6.76 -0.76 16.21
C SER A 45 -6.96 0.66 15.68
N LYS A 46 -6.17 1.60 16.18
CA LYS A 46 -6.09 2.97 15.63
C LYS A 46 -5.13 3.08 14.45
N GLU A 47 -4.41 2.00 14.14
CA GLU A 47 -3.37 1.94 13.12
C GLU A 47 -3.83 1.16 11.88
N ILE A 48 -5.09 0.74 11.83
CA ILE A 48 -5.66 -0.06 10.75
C ILE A 48 -7.00 0.57 10.37
N GLU A 49 -7.23 0.70 9.07
CA GLU A 49 -8.44 1.32 8.53
C GLU A 49 -9.24 0.30 7.72
N GLN A 50 -10.56 0.42 7.73
CA GLN A 50 -11.45 -0.38 6.89
C GLN A 50 -12.02 0.47 5.75
N ARG A 51 -11.86 0.01 4.52
CA ARG A 51 -12.41 0.65 3.32
C ARG A 51 -12.87 -0.40 2.32
N ASP A 52 -14.07 -0.22 1.77
CA ASP A 52 -14.67 -1.11 0.77
C ASP A 52 -14.63 -2.60 1.18
N GLY A 53 -14.83 -2.88 2.48
CA GLY A 53 -14.80 -4.23 3.05
C GLY A 53 -13.40 -4.83 3.29
N ASN A 54 -12.32 -4.09 3.00
CA ASN A 54 -10.95 -4.51 3.23
C ASN A 54 -10.31 -3.70 4.37
N TRP A 55 -9.43 -4.35 5.12
CA TRP A 55 -8.57 -3.72 6.12
C TRP A 55 -7.20 -3.41 5.51
N GLN A 56 -6.60 -2.30 5.91
CA GLN A 56 -5.30 -1.82 5.40
C GLN A 56 -4.58 -0.92 6.41
N LEU A 57 -3.27 -0.71 6.21
CA LEU A 57 -2.48 0.25 6.99
C LEU A 57 -2.62 1.68 6.40
N PRO A 58 -2.70 2.74 7.23
CA PRO A 58 -2.92 4.13 6.81
C PRO A 58 -1.96 4.68 5.74
N GLY A 59 -0.73 4.17 5.67
CA GLY A 59 0.28 4.58 4.67
C GLY A 59 0.21 3.80 3.34
N GLN A 60 -0.39 2.62 3.34
CA GLN A 60 -0.43 1.74 2.18
C GLN A 60 -1.33 2.31 1.08
N HIS A 61 -2.44 2.94 1.47
CA HIS A 61 -3.34 3.59 0.54
C HIS A 61 -2.66 4.73 -0.24
N ARG A 62 -1.82 5.52 0.42
CA ARG A 62 -1.06 6.60 -0.24
C ARG A 62 -0.04 6.03 -1.22
N ALA A 63 0.73 5.03 -0.78
CA ALA A 63 1.72 4.38 -1.62
C ALA A 63 1.11 3.64 -2.83
N ASP A 64 -0.02 2.95 -2.62
CA ASP A 64 -0.75 2.24 -3.67
C ASP A 64 -1.38 3.24 -4.67
N ALA A 65 -1.99 4.34 -4.19
CA ALA A 65 -2.52 5.39 -5.05
C ALA A 65 -1.43 6.06 -5.89
N ILE A 66 -0.26 6.35 -5.31
CA ILE A 66 0.90 6.86 -6.04
C ILE A 66 1.36 5.84 -7.09
N SER A 67 1.48 4.56 -6.72
CA SER A 67 1.89 3.52 -7.66
C SER A 67 0.89 3.37 -8.82
N GLU A 68 -0.40 3.44 -8.55
CA GLU A 68 -1.46 3.36 -9.57
C GLU A 68 -1.44 4.61 -10.47
N ALA A 69 -1.23 5.79 -9.90
CA ALA A 69 -1.08 7.04 -10.64
C ALA A 69 0.12 7.00 -11.60
N ILE A 70 1.26 6.47 -11.15
CA ILE A 70 2.44 6.24 -12.00
C ILE A 70 2.09 5.24 -13.11
N ASP A 71 1.48 4.09 -12.78
CA ASP A 71 1.09 3.08 -13.77
C ASP A 71 0.15 3.66 -14.86
N LYS A 72 -0.83 4.48 -14.46
CA LYS A 72 -1.72 5.21 -15.39
C LYS A 72 -0.96 6.20 -16.25
N ALA A 73 -0.03 6.96 -15.69
CA ALA A 73 0.77 7.91 -16.48
C ALA A 73 1.66 7.22 -17.53
N PHE A 74 2.07 5.98 -17.25
CA PHE A 74 2.83 5.12 -18.15
C PHE A 74 1.95 4.26 -19.08
N ALA A 75 0.62 4.33 -19.00
CA ALA A 75 -0.29 3.53 -19.82
C ALA A 75 -0.17 3.87 -21.32
N ASP A 76 0.12 5.13 -21.65
CA ASP A 76 0.34 5.63 -23.02
C ASP A 76 1.63 5.10 -23.68
N GLY A 77 2.41 4.26 -23.00
CA GLY A 77 3.67 3.71 -23.53
C GLY A 77 4.85 4.68 -23.53
N LYS A 78 4.75 5.79 -22.80
CA LYS A 78 5.83 6.78 -22.65
C LYS A 78 7.06 6.14 -21.98
N THR A 79 8.26 6.53 -22.43
CA THR A 79 9.52 6.04 -21.86
C THR A 79 9.87 6.73 -20.52
N TYR A 80 9.41 7.97 -20.35
CA TYR A 80 9.59 8.77 -19.16
C TYR A 80 8.33 9.60 -18.88
N VAL A 81 8.07 9.87 -17.61
CA VAL A 81 6.93 10.66 -17.15
C VAL A 81 7.45 11.75 -16.19
N PRO A 82 7.14 13.03 -16.43
CA PRO A 82 7.45 14.10 -15.48
C PRO A 82 6.73 13.92 -14.12
N ILE A 83 7.40 14.17 -12.99
CA ILE A 83 6.83 13.99 -11.65
C ILE A 83 5.57 14.86 -11.45
N ASP A 84 5.57 16.08 -11.98
CA ASP A 84 4.45 17.03 -11.94
C ASP A 84 3.19 16.51 -12.66
N GLN A 85 3.31 15.51 -13.53
CA GLN A 85 2.15 14.87 -14.16
C GLN A 85 1.50 13.79 -13.29
N ILE A 86 2.19 13.26 -12.28
CA ILE A 86 1.62 12.23 -11.41
C ILE A 86 0.45 12.78 -10.59
N GLY A 87 0.55 14.04 -10.15
CA GLY A 87 -0.53 14.74 -9.46
C GLY A 87 -1.86 14.78 -10.24
N LYS A 88 -1.83 14.66 -11.57
CA LYS A 88 -3.05 14.64 -12.41
C LYS A 88 -3.82 13.33 -12.35
N HIS A 89 -3.19 12.29 -11.82
CA HIS A 89 -3.77 10.94 -11.70
C HIS A 89 -4.12 10.60 -10.25
N LEU A 90 -3.97 11.56 -9.33
CA LEU A 90 -4.33 11.47 -7.92
C LEU A 90 -5.60 12.28 -7.65
N ASP A 91 -6.37 11.88 -6.66
CA ASP A 91 -7.58 12.61 -6.24
C ASP A 91 -7.20 13.99 -5.64
N GLU A 92 -8.06 15.01 -5.80
CA GLU A 92 -7.77 16.41 -5.38
C GLU A 92 -7.40 16.55 -3.89
N ASP A 93 -7.86 15.62 -3.04
CA ASP A 93 -7.58 15.61 -1.60
C ASP A 93 -6.24 14.92 -1.24
N GLN A 94 -5.54 14.35 -2.22
CA GLN A 94 -4.25 13.67 -2.02
C GLN A 94 -3.09 14.58 -2.40
N ALA A 95 -2.70 15.46 -1.47
CA ALA A 95 -1.43 16.19 -1.59
C ALA A 95 -0.25 15.20 -1.48
N VAL A 96 0.42 14.95 -2.61
CA VAL A 96 1.60 14.08 -2.74
C VAL A 96 2.81 14.93 -3.09
N THR A 97 3.92 14.68 -2.40
CA THR A 97 5.21 15.37 -2.62
C THR A 97 6.15 14.54 -3.50
N ASP A 98 7.16 15.18 -4.06
CA ASP A 98 8.21 14.51 -4.83
C ASP A 98 8.91 13.41 -4.00
N ASP A 99 9.06 13.62 -2.68
CA ASP A 99 9.67 12.66 -1.76
C ASP A 99 8.81 11.41 -1.58
N ASP A 100 7.48 11.56 -1.44
CA ASP A 100 6.56 10.41 -1.36
C ASP A 100 6.64 9.54 -2.63
N ILE A 101 6.73 10.19 -3.80
CA ILE A 101 6.84 9.50 -5.09
C ILE A 101 8.18 8.76 -5.18
N GLY A 102 9.25 9.37 -4.66
CA GLY A 102 10.57 8.75 -4.56
C GLY A 102 10.57 7.49 -3.72
N GLU A 103 10.01 7.58 -2.51
CA GLU A 103 9.89 6.45 -1.58
C GLU A 103 9.13 5.29 -2.22
N VAL A 104 7.98 5.55 -2.85
CA VAL A 104 7.20 4.52 -3.54
C VAL A 104 7.96 3.90 -4.71
N CYS A 105 8.69 4.70 -5.50
CA CYS A 105 9.52 4.18 -6.59
C CYS A 105 10.62 3.25 -6.07
N GLU A 106 11.28 3.62 -4.97
CA GLU A 106 12.35 2.82 -4.35
C GLU A 106 11.81 1.52 -3.74
N GLU A 107 10.73 1.59 -2.96
CA GLU A 107 10.11 0.43 -2.31
C GLU A 107 9.59 -0.60 -3.32
N ARG A 108 8.93 -0.14 -4.38
CA ARG A 108 8.29 -1.04 -5.37
C ARG A 108 9.26 -1.51 -6.44
N GLY A 109 10.36 -0.79 -6.67
CA GLY A 109 11.45 -1.17 -7.57
C GLY A 109 11.11 -1.20 -9.06
N LYS A 110 9.85 -0.96 -9.46
CA LYS A 110 9.37 -0.94 -10.86
C LYS A 110 9.79 0.33 -11.61
N TYR A 111 9.97 1.43 -10.88
CA TYR A 111 10.28 2.75 -11.40
C TYR A 111 11.49 3.34 -10.69
N GLN A 112 12.14 4.33 -11.29
CA GLN A 112 13.17 5.13 -10.63
C GLN A 112 12.98 6.61 -10.97
N ILE A 113 13.36 7.47 -10.04
CA ILE A 113 13.44 8.91 -10.27
C ILE A 113 14.81 9.26 -10.86
N LYS A 114 14.81 10.05 -11.93
CA LYS A 114 15.99 10.68 -12.54
C LYS A 114 15.74 12.18 -12.69
N GLY A 115 16.17 12.96 -11.70
CA GLY A 115 15.86 14.39 -11.65
C GLY A 115 14.35 14.59 -11.47
N LYS A 116 13.72 15.34 -12.38
CA LYS A 116 12.27 15.61 -12.36
C LYS A 116 11.42 14.59 -13.14
N PHE A 117 12.01 13.47 -13.52
CA PHE A 117 11.35 12.46 -14.35
C PHE A 117 11.37 11.10 -13.68
N ILE A 118 10.27 10.38 -13.80
CA ILE A 118 10.14 8.97 -13.48
C ILE A 118 10.43 8.19 -14.76
N VAL A 119 11.24 7.13 -14.66
CA VAL A 119 11.51 6.21 -15.76
C VAL A 119 11.28 4.77 -15.31
N ARG A 120 10.86 3.90 -16.23
CA ARG A 120 10.74 2.46 -15.96
C ARG A 120 12.13 1.89 -15.63
N ARG A 121 12.23 1.14 -14.55
CA ARG A 121 13.46 0.40 -14.24
C ARG A 121 13.53 -0.78 -15.21
N THR A 122 14.50 -0.73 -16.11
CA THR A 122 14.82 -1.87 -16.97
C THR A 122 15.72 -2.78 -16.13
N ASN A 123 15.20 -3.95 -15.75
CA ASN A 123 16.02 -5.03 -15.20
C ASN A 123 16.95 -5.59 -16.29
#